data_AF-A0A7S7AJV5-F1
#
_entry.id   AF-A0A7S7AJV5-F1
#
_cell.length_a   1.000
_cell.length_b   1.000
_cell.length_c   1.000
_cell.angle_alpha   90.00
_cell.angle_beta   90.00
_cell.angle_gamma   90.00
#
_symmetry.space_group_name_H-M   'P 1'
#
loop_
_entity.id
_entity.type
_entity.pdbx_description
1 polymer ?
#
loop_
_entity_poly.entity_id
_entity_poly.type
_entity_poly.pdbx_seq_one_letter_code
_entity_poly.pdbx_strand_id
1 'polypeptide(L)'
;MKNFKLISHFLQPVLLLLIFTNHPSYAKKLTQTEFDHLISKNNQKGIQLHDDLAVALISGNHKLISDNLCATYKMSKAQYEIASENSELLKAKRAKENAIENIKNIENIIPKNQKPMEKYCKDFQQN
;
A
#
# COMPACT_ATOMS: atom_id res chain seq x y z
N MET A 1 -10.35 -54.41 30.52
CA MET A 1 -9.75 -53.06 30.66
C MET A 1 -9.51 -52.52 29.26
N LYS A 2 -10.25 -51.48 28.86
CA LYS A 2 -10.23 -50.91 27.51
C LYS A 2 -9.10 -49.87 27.43
N ASN A 3 -8.12 -50.09 26.58
CA ASN A 3 -7.00 -49.18 26.34
C ASN A 3 -7.49 -47.96 25.54
N PHE A 4 -7.94 -46.91 26.25
CA PHE A 4 -8.07 -45.56 25.70
C PHE A 4 -6.73 -44.85 25.80
N LYS A 5 -5.88 -44.99 24.79
CA LYS A 5 -4.75 -44.07 24.54
C LYS A 5 -4.57 -43.94 23.04
N LEU A 6 -5.44 -43.15 22.40
CA LEU A 6 -5.24 -42.79 21.00
C LEU A 6 -5.86 -41.44 20.66
N ILE A 7 -5.70 -40.43 21.52
CA ILE A 7 -6.09 -39.05 21.18
C ILE A 7 -5.12 -38.07 21.86
N SER A 8 -3.86 -38.02 21.41
CA SER A 8 -2.98 -36.91 21.84
C SER A 8 -1.87 -36.52 20.86
N HIS A 9 -1.87 -37.04 19.62
CA HIS A 9 -0.80 -36.72 18.66
C HIS A 9 -1.25 -36.05 17.35
N PHE A 10 -2.55 -35.79 17.18
CA PHE A 10 -3.06 -35.12 15.97
C PHE A 10 -3.50 -33.66 16.16
N LEU A 11 -3.45 -33.12 17.38
CA LEU A 11 -3.84 -31.72 17.63
C LEU A 11 -2.70 -30.71 17.48
N GLN A 12 -1.46 -31.18 17.37
CA GLN A 12 -0.28 -30.30 17.31
C GLN A 12 0.15 -29.86 15.89
N PRO A 13 -0.12 -30.59 14.78
CA PRO A 13 0.22 -30.08 13.45
C PRO A 13 -0.80 -29.03 12.95
N VAL A 14 -2.05 -29.08 13.42
CA VAL A 14 -3.10 -28.14 12.98
C VAL A 14 -2.89 -26.75 13.58
N LEU A 15 -2.31 -26.67 14.78
CA LEU A 15 -1.99 -25.39 15.41
C LEU A 15 -0.82 -24.66 14.72
N LEU A 16 0.08 -25.39 14.06
CA LEU A 16 1.19 -24.81 13.27
C LEU A 16 0.75 -24.26 11.91
N LEU A 17 -0.39 -24.72 11.38
CA LEU A 17 -0.98 -24.21 10.13
C LEU A 17 -1.73 -22.87 10.33
N LEU A 18 -2.04 -22.47 11.56
CA LEU A 18 -2.65 -21.18 11.87
C LEU A 18 -1.64 -20.03 12.02
N ILE A 19 -0.33 -20.30 11.94
CA ILE A 19 0.71 -19.26 11.98
C ILE A 19 0.90 -18.60 10.60
N PHE A 20 0.26 -19.10 9.54
CA PHE A 20 0.37 -18.56 8.18
C PHE A 20 -0.80 -17.66 7.73
N THR A 21 -1.78 -17.36 8.57
CA THR A 21 -2.96 -16.55 8.17
C THR A 21 -2.99 -15.12 8.69
N ASN A 22 -1.89 -14.62 9.24
CA ASN A 22 -1.69 -13.18 9.38
C ASN A 22 -0.50 -12.83 8.51
N HIS A 23 -0.73 -12.24 7.33
CA HIS A 23 0.34 -11.55 6.61
C HIS A 23 0.98 -10.56 7.59
N PRO A 24 2.19 -10.80 8.11
CA PRO A 24 2.91 -9.69 8.68
C PRO A 24 3.22 -8.80 7.48
N SER A 25 3.06 -7.49 7.61
CA SER A 25 3.87 -6.56 6.82
C SER A 25 5.30 -7.05 7.00
N TYR A 26 5.84 -7.78 6.01
CA TYR A 26 7.24 -8.18 6.04
C TYR A 26 7.98 -6.89 5.76
N ALA A 27 8.26 -6.19 6.84
CA ALA A 27 8.85 -4.89 6.81
C ALA A 27 10.20 -5.03 6.09
N LYS A 28 10.28 -4.54 4.85
CA LYS A 28 11.47 -4.73 4.05
C LYS A 28 12.49 -3.73 4.58
N LYS A 29 13.40 -4.20 5.43
CA LYS A 29 14.60 -3.43 5.79
C LYS A 29 15.46 -3.29 4.54
N LEU A 30 15.77 -2.05 4.19
CA LEU A 30 16.52 -1.67 3.01
C LEU A 30 17.89 -1.13 3.44
N THR A 31 18.88 -1.35 2.59
CA THR A 31 20.10 -0.54 2.63
C THR A 31 19.80 0.90 2.16
N GLN A 32 20.68 1.85 2.50
CA GLN A 32 20.53 3.24 2.04
C GLN A 32 20.43 3.33 0.50
N THR A 33 21.22 2.55 -0.23
CA THR A 33 21.22 2.53 -1.70
C THR A 33 19.90 2.01 -2.26
N GLU A 34 19.33 0.93 -1.69
CA GLU A 34 18.04 0.41 -2.12
C GLU A 34 16.90 1.38 -1.83
N PHE A 35 16.95 2.04 -0.67
CA PHE A 35 15.97 3.06 -0.28
C PHE A 35 16.02 4.26 -1.23
N ASP A 36 17.21 4.82 -1.50
CA ASP A 36 17.38 5.93 -2.43
C ASP A 36 16.91 5.57 -3.85
N HIS A 37 17.21 4.36 -4.31
CA HIS A 37 16.73 3.87 -5.60
C HIS A 37 15.19 3.79 -5.65
N LEU A 38 14.57 3.26 -4.59
CA LEU A 38 13.12 3.15 -4.49
C LEU A 38 12.45 4.53 -4.50
N ILE A 39 12.95 5.47 -3.68
CA ILE A 39 12.41 6.83 -3.65
C ILE A 39 12.59 7.54 -4.99
N SER A 40 13.73 7.37 -5.66
CA SER A 40 13.96 7.92 -7.00
C SER A 40 12.94 7.40 -8.01
N LYS A 41 12.72 6.08 -8.03
CA LYS A 41 11.74 5.44 -8.93
C LYS A 41 10.30 5.89 -8.62
N ASN A 42 9.94 5.99 -7.35
CA ASN A 42 8.61 6.47 -6.95
C ASN A 42 8.39 7.93 -7.37
N ASN A 43 9.39 8.79 -7.22
CA ASN A 43 9.29 10.19 -7.65
C ASN A 43 9.12 10.28 -9.18
N GLN A 44 9.88 9.51 -9.96
CA GLN A 44 9.72 9.45 -11.42
C GLN A 44 8.32 8.96 -11.81
N LYS A 45 7.82 7.90 -11.16
CA LYS A 45 6.48 7.39 -11.42
C LYS A 45 5.39 8.39 -11.00
N GLY A 46 5.62 9.14 -9.92
CA GLY A 46 4.73 10.22 -9.48
C GLY A 46 4.60 11.34 -10.51
N ILE A 47 5.70 11.77 -11.13
CA ILE A 47 5.68 12.74 -12.23
C ILE A 47 4.85 12.20 -13.40
N GLN A 48 5.10 10.94 -13.80
CA GLN A 48 4.33 10.32 -14.88
C GLN A 48 2.82 10.27 -14.57
N LEU A 49 2.44 9.85 -13.35
CA LEU A 49 1.04 9.78 -12.95
C LEU A 49 0.36 11.16 -12.91
N HIS A 50 1.12 12.21 -12.57
CA HIS A 50 0.63 13.58 -12.64
C HIS A 50 0.30 13.98 -14.09
N ASP A 51 1.20 13.70 -15.02
CA ASP A 51 1.00 14.01 -16.44
C ASP A 51 -0.15 13.18 -17.04
N ASP A 52 -0.22 11.88 -16.71
CA ASP A 52 -1.31 10.99 -17.12
C ASP A 52 -2.67 11.47 -16.58
N LEU A 53 -2.71 11.95 -15.33
CA LEU A 53 -3.91 12.55 -14.74
C LEU A 53 -4.32 13.84 -15.46
N ALA A 54 -3.36 14.71 -15.79
CA ALA A 54 -3.63 15.94 -16.53
C ALA A 54 -4.25 15.64 -17.90
N VAL A 55 -3.70 14.68 -18.64
CA VAL A 55 -4.26 14.21 -19.92
C VAL A 55 -5.67 13.63 -19.74
N ALA A 56 -5.89 12.84 -18.68
CA ALA A 56 -7.19 12.25 -18.38
C ALA A 56 -8.25 13.32 -18.07
N LEU A 57 -7.87 14.38 -17.36
CA LEU A 57 -8.73 15.52 -17.05
C LEU A 57 -9.11 16.31 -18.32
N ILE A 58 -8.13 16.61 -19.18
CA ILE A 58 -8.37 17.33 -20.44
C ILE A 58 -9.28 16.53 -21.38
N SER A 59 -9.10 15.21 -21.43
CA SER A 59 -9.90 14.32 -22.30
C SER A 59 -11.28 13.96 -21.72
N GLY A 60 -11.56 14.29 -20.45
CA GLY A 60 -12.80 13.88 -19.77
C GLY A 60 -12.88 12.37 -19.56
N ASN A 61 -11.76 11.64 -19.59
CA ASN A 61 -11.75 10.19 -19.42
C ASN A 61 -11.86 9.81 -17.93
N HIS A 62 -13.10 9.68 -17.44
CA HIS A 62 -13.39 9.38 -16.05
C HIS A 62 -12.74 8.10 -15.53
N LYS A 63 -12.66 7.05 -16.36
CA LYS A 63 -12.00 5.79 -15.97
C LYS A 63 -10.51 6.03 -15.72
N LEU A 64 -9.84 6.73 -16.64
CA LEU A 64 -8.41 7.01 -16.53
C LEU A 64 -8.10 7.97 -15.37
N ILE A 65 -9.00 8.90 -15.06
CA ILE A 65 -8.90 9.74 -13.85
C ILE A 65 -8.89 8.83 -12.61
N SER A 66 -9.91 7.98 -12.44
CA SER A 66 -10.01 7.08 -11.30
C SER A 66 -8.82 6.12 -11.18
N ASP A 67 -8.37 5.54 -12.30
CA ASP A 67 -7.19 4.68 -12.36
C ASP A 67 -5.94 5.40 -11.86
N ASN A 68 -5.68 6.63 -12.32
CA ASN A 68 -4.52 7.42 -11.93
C ASN A 68 -4.57 7.85 -10.45
N LEU A 69 -5.76 8.23 -9.95
CA LEU A 69 -5.93 8.54 -8.53
C LEU A 69 -5.62 7.32 -7.65
N CYS A 70 -6.12 6.14 -8.04
CA CYS A 70 -5.86 4.92 -7.29
C CYS A 70 -4.42 4.41 -7.41
N ALA A 71 -3.77 4.59 -8.55
CA ALA A 71 -2.34 4.32 -8.71
C ALA A 71 -1.50 5.22 -7.79
N THR A 72 -1.81 6.53 -7.77
CA THR A 72 -1.12 7.51 -6.91
C THR A 72 -1.32 7.20 -5.43
N TYR A 73 -2.54 6.80 -5.03
CA TYR A 73 -2.84 6.38 -3.67
C TYR A 73 -2.00 5.16 -3.25
N LYS A 74 -2.02 4.09 -4.06
CA LYS A 74 -1.27 2.85 -3.76
C LYS A 74 0.22 3.10 -3.67
N MET A 75 0.79 3.88 -4.59
CA MET A 75 2.20 4.25 -4.57
C MET A 75 2.56 5.04 -3.30
N SER A 76 1.75 6.04 -2.95
CA SER A 76 1.99 6.86 -1.77
C SER A 76 1.86 6.05 -0.48
N LYS A 77 0.86 5.15 -0.39
CA LYS A 77 0.70 4.22 0.73
C LYS A 77 1.93 3.32 0.91
N ALA A 78 2.41 2.72 -0.18
CA ALA A 78 3.62 1.88 -0.14
C ALA A 78 4.86 2.68 0.29
N GLN A 79 5.03 3.92 -0.19
CA GLN A 79 6.12 4.79 0.24
C GLN A 79 6.04 5.12 1.74
N TYR A 80 4.83 5.40 2.25
CA TYR A 80 4.62 5.65 3.68
C TYR A 80 5.03 4.43 4.52
N GLU A 81 4.62 3.23 4.11
CA GLU A 81 4.91 1.97 4.80
C GLU A 81 6.43 1.73 4.81
N ILE A 82 7.08 1.73 3.65
CA ILE A 82 8.52 1.51 3.52
C ILE A 82 9.33 2.56 4.29
N ALA A 83 8.96 3.84 4.21
CA ALA A 83 9.66 4.90 4.93
C ALA A 83 9.45 4.84 6.45
N SER A 84 8.30 4.32 6.91
CA SER A 84 8.05 4.10 8.33
C SER A 84 8.87 2.93 8.88
N GLU A 85 9.06 1.89 8.07
CA GLU A 85 9.82 0.70 8.42
C GLU A 85 11.34 0.91 8.39
N ASN A 86 11.80 1.92 7.64
CA ASN A 86 13.22 2.26 7.46
C ASN A 86 13.53 3.67 8.02
N SER A 87 12.93 4.01 9.17
CA SER A 87 12.95 5.36 9.76
C SER A 87 14.35 5.93 10.06
N GLU A 88 15.33 5.05 10.20
CA GLU A 88 16.74 5.35 10.44
C GLU A 88 17.50 5.80 9.19
N LEU A 89 16.99 5.50 7.99
CA LEU A 89 17.65 5.84 6.74
C LEU A 89 17.51 7.33 6.42
N LEU A 90 18.50 7.85 5.69
CA LEU A 90 18.46 9.24 5.23
C LEU A 90 17.22 9.45 4.35
N LYS A 91 16.57 10.60 4.53
CA LYS A 91 15.34 11.03 3.83
C LYS A 91 14.08 10.22 4.17
N ALA A 92 14.13 9.19 5.01
CA ALA A 92 12.95 8.40 5.39
C ALA A 92 11.82 9.26 5.96
N LYS A 93 12.14 10.16 6.90
CA LYS A 93 11.18 11.13 7.45
C LYS A 93 10.49 11.95 6.35
N ARG A 94 11.28 12.54 5.43
CA ARG A 94 10.75 13.36 4.33
C ARG A 94 9.91 12.54 3.35
N ALA A 95 10.36 11.34 3.02
CA ALA A 95 9.61 10.43 2.14
C ALA A 95 8.24 10.06 2.74
N LYS A 96 8.19 9.85 4.06
CA LYS A 96 6.95 9.61 4.81
C LYS A 96 6.03 10.83 4.79
N GLU A 97 6.54 12.03 5.07
CA GLU A 97 5.77 13.28 5.04
C GLU A 97 5.17 13.54 3.66
N ASN A 98 5.98 13.42 2.60
CA ASN A 98 5.52 13.57 1.21
C ASN A 98 4.42 12.55 0.86
N ALA A 99 4.55 11.31 1.33
CA ALA A 99 3.53 10.29 1.10
C ALA A 99 2.19 10.63 1.77
N ILE A 100 2.22 11.14 3.00
CA ILE A 100 1.02 11.60 3.72
C ILE A 100 0.37 12.78 2.97
N GLU A 101 1.18 13.74 2.55
CA GLU A 101 0.70 14.91 1.81
C GLU A 101 0.04 14.50 0.49
N ASN A 102 0.67 13.60 -0.28
CA ASN A 102 0.10 13.08 -1.52
C ASN A 102 -1.24 12.40 -1.28
N ILE A 103 -1.36 11.54 -0.27
CA ILE A 103 -2.62 10.86 0.08
C ILE A 103 -3.69 11.89 0.43
N LYS A 104 -3.35 12.91 1.24
CA LYS A 104 -4.28 13.98 1.61
C LYS A 104 -4.73 14.78 0.39
N ASN A 105 -3.82 15.10 -0.52
CA ASN A 105 -4.11 15.88 -1.72
C ASN A 105 -5.08 15.14 -2.65
N ILE A 106 -4.83 13.85 -2.92
CA ILE A 106 -5.74 13.06 -3.76
C ILE A 106 -7.07 12.74 -3.05
N GLU A 107 -7.08 12.62 -1.71
CA GLU A 107 -8.33 12.46 -0.96
C GLU A 107 -9.17 13.74 -0.96
N ASN A 108 -8.56 14.91 -1.15
CA ASN A 108 -9.27 16.19 -1.20
C ASN A 108 -10.04 16.41 -2.51
N ILE A 109 -9.68 15.70 -3.58
CA ILE A 109 -10.32 15.85 -4.89
C ILE A 109 -11.42 14.83 -5.16
N ILE A 110 -11.55 13.78 -4.35
CA ILE A 110 -12.66 12.82 -4.46
C ILE A 110 -13.92 13.31 -3.73
N PRO A 111 -15.12 12.85 -4.15
CA PRO A 111 -16.38 13.15 -3.48
C PRO A 111 -16.38 12.80 -1.99
N LYS A 112 -16.98 13.65 -1.15
CA LYS A 112 -17.00 13.48 0.32
C LYS A 112 -17.55 12.13 0.77
N ASN A 113 -18.57 11.60 0.07
CA ASN A 113 -19.20 10.30 0.38
C ASN A 113 -18.35 9.09 -0.03
N GLN A 114 -17.27 9.30 -0.80
CA GLN A 114 -16.35 8.26 -1.24
C GLN A 114 -15.00 8.29 -0.49
N LYS A 115 -14.80 9.26 0.42
CA LYS A 115 -13.65 9.28 1.33
C LYS A 115 -13.74 8.14 2.37
N PRO A 116 -12.60 7.62 2.87
CA PRO A 116 -11.23 7.96 2.48
C PRO A 116 -10.85 7.36 1.11
N MET A 117 -9.69 7.74 0.57
CA MET A 117 -9.21 7.25 -0.74
C MET A 117 -9.17 5.72 -0.84
N GLU A 118 -8.97 5.02 0.29
CA GLU A 118 -9.04 3.56 0.36
C GLU A 118 -10.42 3.02 -0.05
N LYS A 119 -11.50 3.68 0.41
CA LYS A 119 -12.88 3.31 0.08
C LYS A 119 -13.13 3.55 -1.41
N TYR A 120 -12.80 4.76 -1.89
CA TYR A 120 -12.91 5.12 -3.31
C TYR A 120 -12.29 4.07 -4.23
N CYS A 121 -11.06 3.62 -3.92
CA CYS A 121 -10.38 2.63 -4.75
C CYS A 121 -10.97 1.23 -4.67
N LYS A 122 -11.51 0.81 -3.52
CA LYS A 122 -12.19 -0.49 -3.40
C LYS A 122 -13.48 -0.50 -4.21
N ASP A 123 -14.28 0.56 -4.10
CA ASP A 123 -15.56 0.69 -4.80
C ASP A 123 -15.35 0.75 -6.33
N PHE A 124 -14.25 1.35 -6.81
CA PHE A 124 -13.93 1.40 -8.23
C PHE A 124 -13.42 0.06 -8.80
N GLN A 125 -12.77 -0.78 -8.00
CA GLN A 125 -12.29 -2.10 -8.46
C GLN A 125 -13.39 -3.16 -8.58
N GLN A 126 -14.58 -2.89 -8.04
CA GLN A 126 -15.72 -3.80 -8.06
C GLN A 126 -16.72 -3.51 -9.20
N ASN A 127 -16.49 -2.44 -9.96
CA ASN A 127 -17.29 -2.01 -11.12
C ASN A 127 -16.50 -2.14 -12.42
#